data_AF-A0A969PSP4-F1
#
_entry.id   AF-A0A969PSP4-F1
#
_cell.length_a   1.000
_cell.length_b   1.000
_cell.length_c   1.000
_cell.angle_alpha   90.00
_cell.angle_beta   90.00
_cell.angle_gamma   90.00
#
_symmetry.space_group_name_H-M   'P 1'
#
loop_
_entity.id
_entity.type
_entity.pdbx_description
1 polymer ?
#
loop_
_entity_poly.entity_id
_entity_poly.type
_entity_poly.pdbx_seq_one_letter_code
_entity_poly.pdbx_strand_id
1 'polypeptide(L)' 'MVHFGIICPTVPGHLNPMTTLGYELKQRGHRVTLVGIPDARSHAVAAGLEFKA' A
#
# COMPACT_ATOMS: atom_id res chain seq x y z
N MET A 1 5.63 -10.99 -12.88
CA MET A 1 5.80 -10.52 -11.50
C MET A 1 6.43 -9.13 -11.55
N VAL A 2 5.75 -8.10 -11.04
CA VAL A 2 6.21 -6.70 -11.03
C VAL A 2 6.27 -6.22 -9.58
N HIS A 3 7.15 -5.27 -9.29
CA HIS A 3 7.18 -4.57 -8.00
C HIS A 3 6.58 -3.17 -8.16
N PHE A 4 5.44 -2.95 -7.53
CA PHE A 4 4.75 -1.65 -7.53
C PHE A 4 5.07 -0.86 -6.25
N GLY A 5 5.29 0.45 -6.42
CA GLY A 5 5.33 1.41 -5.33
C GLY A 5 4.04 2.22 -5.26
N ILE A 6 3.47 2.35 -4.07
CA ILE A 6 2.31 3.20 -3.80
C ILE A 6 2.79 4.42 -3.00
N ILE A 7 2.50 5.62 -3.50
CA ILE A 7 2.75 6.90 -2.81
C ILE A 7 1.45 7.70 -2.86
N CYS A 8 0.91 8.08 -1.69
CA CYS A 8 -0.30 8.89 -1.58
C CYS A 8 -0.36 9.62 -0.24
N PRO A 9 -1.20 10.66 -0.09
CA PRO A 9 -1.43 11.31 1.20
C PRO A 9 -1.97 10.35 2.26
N THR A 10 -1.49 10.47 3.49
CA THR A 10 -1.91 9.64 4.64
C THR A 10 -3.26 10.08 5.23
N VAL A 11 -4.24 10.35 4.36
CA VAL A 11 -5.62 10.63 4.77
C VAL A 11 -6.55 9.53 4.25
N PRO A 12 -7.59 9.11 5.00
CA PRO A 12 -8.38 7.92 4.67
C PRO A 12 -8.96 7.90 3.25
N GLY A 13 -9.37 9.06 2.71
CA GLY A 13 -9.92 9.18 1.36
C GLY A 13 -8.93 8.84 0.24
N HIS A 14 -7.63 8.97 0.49
CA HIS A 14 -6.58 8.55 -0.46
C HIS A 14 -6.06 7.16 -0.09
N LEU A 15 -5.80 6.94 1.20
CA LEU A 15 -5.08 5.77 1.67
C LEU A 15 -5.88 4.48 1.49
N ASN A 16 -7.18 4.48 1.80
CA ASN A 16 -8.01 3.27 1.71
C ASN A 16 -8.16 2.77 0.26
N PRO A 17 -8.51 3.61 -0.74
CA PRO A 17 -8.55 3.16 -2.13
C PRO A 17 -7.20 2.65 -2.63
N MET A 18 -6.09 3.31 -2.24
CA MET A 18 -4.75 2.91 -2.67
C MET A 18 -4.35 1.57 -2.06
N THR A 19 -4.67 1.30 -0.79
CA THR A 19 -4.40 0.00 -0.19
C THR A 19 -5.30 -1.11 -0.73
N THR A 20 -6.56 -0.81 -1.09
CA THR A 20 -7.43 -1.75 -1.84
C THR A 20 -6.83 -2.12 -3.19
N LEU A 21 -6.36 -1.14 -3.96
CA LEU A 21 -5.69 -1.40 -5.24
C LEU A 21 -4.40 -2.23 -5.05
N GLY A 22 -3.61 -1.89 -4.03
CA GLY A 22 -2.41 -2.64 -3.68
C GLY A 22 -2.70 -4.10 -3.30
N TYR A 23 -3.79 -4.34 -2.58
CA TYR A 23 -4.23 -5.69 -2.23
C TYR A 23 -4.56 -6.50 -3.49
N GLU A 24 -5.31 -5.92 -4.43
CA GLU A 24 -5.64 -6.59 -5.70
C GLU A 24 -4.40 -6.91 -6.55
N LEU A 25 -3.43 -5.99 -6.61
CA LEU A 25 -2.15 -6.23 -7.30
C LEU A 25 -1.37 -7.37 -6.63
N LYS A 26 -1.37 -7.41 -5.29
CA LYS A 26 -0.75 -8.50 -4.52
C LYS A 26 -1.42 -9.84 -4.83
N GLN A 27 -2.76 -9.91 -4.86
CA GLN A 27 -3.51 -11.13 -5.19
C GLN A 27 -3.19 -11.66 -6.59
N ARG A 28 -2.76 -10.80 -7.52
CA ARG A 28 -2.28 -11.17 -8.87
C ARG A 28 -0.81 -11.61 -8.91
N GLY A 29 -0.18 -11.80 -7.74
CA GLY A 29 1.20 -12.26 -7.61
C GLY A 29 2.24 -11.16 -7.83
N HIS A 30 1.89 -9.90 -7.56
CA HIS A 30 2.83 -8.79 -7.59
C HIS A 30 3.36 -8.46 -6.19
N ARG A 31 4.56 -7.87 -6.12
CA ARG A 31 5.06 -7.24 -4.91
C ARG A 31 4.54 -5.81 -4.86
N VAL A 32 4.07 -5.37 -3.69
CA VAL A 32 3.54 -4.01 -3.51
C VAL A 32 4.10 -3.43 -2.22
N THR A 33 4.72 -2.26 -2.31
CA THR A 33 5.24 -1.51 -1.16
C THR A 33 4.57 -0.15 -1.10
N LEU A 34 3.96 0.17 0.04
CA LEU A 34 3.48 1.52 0.34
C LEU A 34 4.65 2.34 0.90
N VAL A 35 5.00 3.42 0.20
CA VAL A 35 6.06 4.36 0.56
C VAL A 35 5.43 5.62 1.14
N GLY A 36 5.74 5.94 2.39
CA GLY A 36 5.14 7.10 3.06
C GLY A 36 5.61 7.26 4.51
N ILE A 37 5.05 8.24 5.20
CA ILE A 37 5.37 8.51 6.61
C ILE A 37 4.85 7.39 7.54
N PRO A 38 5.42 7.24 8.76
CA PRO A 38 5.07 6.15 9.69
C PRO A 38 3.58 5.95 9.95
N ASP A 39 2.79 7.02 9.94
CA ASP A 39 1.33 7.02 10.10
C ASP A 39 0.60 6.11 9.11
N ALA A 40 1.15 5.89 7.92
CA ALA A 40 0.55 5.03 6.90
C ALA A 40 0.84 3.52 7.11
N ARG A 41 1.76 3.17 8.04
CA ARG A 41 2.22 1.79 8.24
C ARG A 41 1.08 0.85 8.63
N SER A 42 0.21 1.27 9.56
CA SER A 42 -0.90 0.44 10.03
C SER A 42 -1.84 0.04 8.89
N HIS A 43 -2.11 0.96 7.96
CA HIS A 43 -2.93 0.71 6.78
C HIS A 43 -2.26 -0.23 5.79
N ALA A 44 -0.95 -0.07 5.54
CA ALA A 44 -0.20 -0.98 4.69
C ALA A 44 -0.22 -2.41 5.25
N VAL A 45 0.06 -2.57 6.55
CA VAL A 45 0.05 -3.87 7.23
C VAL A 45 -1.35 -4.49 7.23
N ALA A 46 -2.40 -3.70 7.49
CA ALA A 46 -3.78 -4.18 7.47
C ALA A 46 -4.21 -4.69 6.08
N ALA A 47 -3.73 -4.07 5.00
CA ALA A 47 -3.94 -4.53 3.63
C ALA A 47 -2.94 -5.62 3.19
N GLY A 48 -2.04 -6.05 4.08
CA GLY A 48 -1.03 -7.06 3.81
C GLY A 48 0.05 -6.62 2.81
N LEU A 49 0.28 -5.31 2.68
CA LEU A 49 1.30 -4.71 1.82
C LEU A 49 2.60 -4.49 2.60
N GLU A 50 3.72 -4.43 1.88
CA GLU A 50 4.98 -3.99 2.48
C GLU A 50 4.93 -2.48 2.76
N PHE A 51 5.73 -2.00 3.72
CA PHE A 51 5.81 -0.59 4.06
C PHE A 51 7.25 -0.09 4.09
N LYS A 52 7.50 1.08 3.51
CA LYS A 52 8.78 1.78 3.54
C LYS A 52 8.58 3.25 3.92
N ALA A 53 9.30 3.68 4.95
CA ALA A 53 9.46 5.10 5.29
C ALA A 53 10.59 5.73 4.48
#